data_AF-A0A1F6ZFY7-F1
#
_entry.id   AF-A0A1F6ZFY7-F1
#
_cell.length_a   1.000
_cell.length_b   1.000
_cell.length_c   1.000
_cell.angle_alpha   90.00
_cell.angle_beta   90.00
_cell.angle_gamma   90.00
#
_symmetry.space_group_name_H-M   'P 1'
#
loop_
_entity.id
_entity.type
_entity.pdbx_description
1 polymer ?
#
loop_
_entity_poly.entity_id
_entity_poly.type
_entity_poly.pdbx_seq_one_letter_code
_entity_poly.pdbx_strand_id
1 'polypeptide(L)' 'MKRSSRRWKKKRQMRWKWQRKRLRKEKRKRRLHRQRSK' A
#
# COMPACT_ATOMS: atom_id res chain seq x y z
N MET A 1 -5.02 -16.27 7.03
CA MET A 1 -4.37 -15.83 5.77
C MET A 1 -3.03 -16.51 5.60
N LYS A 2 -2.92 -17.49 4.69
CA LYS A 2 -1.65 -18.15 4.35
C LYS A 2 -0.67 -17.10 3.81
N ARG A 3 0.48 -16.94 4.47
CA ARG A 3 1.55 -16.01 4.08
C ARG A 3 2.29 -16.63 2.89
N SER A 4 2.06 -16.16 1.67
CA SER A 4 2.75 -16.68 0.49
C SER A 4 4.26 -16.47 0.58
N SER A 5 5.03 -17.53 0.37
CA SER A 5 6.50 -17.60 0.35
C SER A 5 7.14 -16.65 -0.68
N ARG A 6 6.36 -16.19 -1.66
CA ARG A 6 6.70 -15.15 -2.63
C ARG A 6 7.06 -13.79 -2.00
N ARG A 7 6.69 -13.56 -0.73
CA ARG A 7 7.04 -12.36 0.04
C ARG A 7 8.54 -12.25 0.39
N TRP A 8 9.27 -13.36 0.38
CA TRP A 8 10.70 -13.40 0.74
C TRP A 8 11.64 -13.28 -0.47
N LYS A 9 11.18 -13.60 -1.70
CA LYS A 9 11.96 -13.38 -2.92
C LYS A 9 11.92 -11.91 -3.34
N LYS A 10 12.82 -11.10 -2.75
CA LYS A 10 12.97 -9.67 -3.04
C LYS A 10 13.82 -9.45 -4.30
N LYS A 11 13.34 -9.86 -5.47
CA LYS A 11 13.97 -9.51 -6.77
C LYS A 11 13.32 -8.22 -7.28
N ARG A 12 14.06 -7.10 -7.26
CA ARG A 12 13.68 -5.76 -7.80
C ARG A 12 12.40 -5.10 -7.24
N GLN A 13 11.79 -5.63 -6.18
CA GLN A 13 10.62 -5.02 -5.55
C GLN A 13 10.99 -4.15 -4.34
N MET A 14 10.34 -2.99 -4.27
CA MET A 14 10.46 -2.04 -3.16
C MET A 14 10.11 -2.72 -1.83
N ARG A 15 10.85 -2.41 -0.77
CA ARG A 15 10.61 -2.98 0.58
C ARG A 15 9.13 -2.79 0.96
N TRP A 16 8.47 -3.87 1.38
CA TRP A 16 7.05 -3.89 1.72
C TRP A 16 6.59 -2.78 2.68
N LYS A 17 7.46 -2.35 3.62
CA LYS A 17 7.20 -1.20 4.51
C LYS A 17 6.91 0.09 3.72
N TRP A 18 7.70 0.37 2.69
CA TRP A 18 7.55 1.55 1.85
C TRP A 18 6.35 1.45 0.91
N GLN A 19 6.10 0.26 0.34
CA GLN A 19 4.88 0.00 -0.43
C GLN A 19 3.62 0.23 0.42
N ARG A 20 3.58 -0.29 1.66
CA ARG A 20 2.49 -0.01 2.61
C ARG A 20 2.34 1.47 2.94
N LYS A 21 3.44 2.20 3.11
CA LYS A 21 3.40 3.65 3.38
C LYS A 21 2.78 4.42 2.22
N ARG A 22 3.11 4.07 0.97
CA ARG A 22 2.49 4.67 -0.24
C ARG A 22 0.99 4.38 -0.30
N LEU A 23 0.59 3.11 -0.16
CA LEU A 23 -0.82 2.70 -0.18
C LEU A 23 -1.67 3.41 0.89
N ARG A 24 -1.15 3.58 2.11
CA ARG A 24 -1.84 4.31 3.18
C ARG A 24 -2.04 5.79 2.84
N LYS A 25 -1.02 6.45 2.27
CA LYS A 25 -1.11 7.85 1.85
C LYS A 25 -2.16 8.04 0.75
N GLU A 26 -2.16 7.19 -0.27
CA GLU A 26 -3.15 7.27 -1.35
C GLU A 26 -4.58 7.03 -0.86
N LYS A 27 -4.81 6.01 -0.01
CA LYS A 27 -6.12 5.79 0.60
C LYS A 27 -6.61 7.01 1.38
N ARG A 28 -5.72 7.68 2.14
CA ARG A 28 -6.07 8.90 2.87
C ARG A 28 -6.47 10.04 1.92
N LYS A 29 -5.70 10.26 0.84
CA LYS A 29 -6.04 11.25 -0.19
C LYS A 29 -7.41 10.98 -0.81
N ARG A 30 -7.67 9.73 -1.22
CA ARG A 30 -8.98 9.35 -1.80
C ARG A 30 -10.14 9.59 -0.83
N ARG A 31 -9.96 9.29 0.46
CA ARG A 31 -10.98 9.57 1.49
C ARG A 31 -11.27 11.08 1.62
N LEU A 32 -10.23 11.91 1.66
CA LEU A 32 -10.38 13.37 1.75
C LEU A 32 -11.04 13.95 0.50
N HIS A 33 -10.67 13.50 -0.70
CA HIS A 33 -11.35 13.91 -1.94
C HIS A 33 -12.83 13.51 -1.92
N ARG A 34 -13.15 12.29 -1.49
CA ARG A 34 -14.54 11.82 -1.40
C ARG A 34 -15.36 12.60 -0.37
N GLN A 35 -14.75 13.08 0.72
CA GLN A 35 -15.40 13.95 1.70
C GLN A 35 -15.62 15.37 1.18
N ARG A 36 -14.74 15.90 0.33
CA ARG A 36 -14.87 17.25 -0.26
C ARG A 36 -15.83 17.30 -1.45
N SER A 37 -16.00 16.18 -2.15
CA SER A 37 -16.92 16.05 -3.29
C SER A 37 -18.37 15.77 -2.86
N LYS A 38 -18.63 15.72 -1.56
CA LYS A 38 -19.94 15.45 -0.95
C LYS A 38 -20.37 16.69 -0.19
#